data_AF-A0A7K4FRN4-F1
#
_entry.id   AF-A0A7K4FRN4-F1
#
_cell.length_a   1.000
_cell.length_b   1.000
_cell.length_c   1.000
_cell.angle_alpha   90.00
_cell.angle_beta   90.00
_cell.angle_gamma   90.00
#
_symmetry.space_group_name_H-M   'P 1'
#
loop_
_entity.id
_entity.type
_entity.pdbx_description
1 polymer ?
#
loop_
_entity_poly.entity_id
_entity_poly.type
_entity_poly.pdbx_seq_one_letter_code
_entity_poly.pdbx_strand_id
1 'polypeptide(L)'
;IEELEKLDCDAVLIPEKSANRNVVGRLLDLQRDYLVRYVKVKGFSPYVVAVPRCFKREKLLNINVKDLNVVSHEDSVLYYEAFNSLKSFCISNHVIFNEDPPFFEFLKKYYKYGKSTTKPSPHDWLISKLDKNRVIYDRDVGFNWGILVDLVKGIPYLLGKVFG
;
A
#
# COMPACT_ATOMS: atom_id res chain seq x y z
N ILE A 1 7.29 -9.66 16.50
CA ILE A 1 8.72 -10.00 16.71
C ILE A 1 8.92 -11.51 16.62
N GLU A 2 8.18 -12.32 17.40
CA GLU A 2 8.24 -13.79 17.27
C GLU A 2 8.02 -14.32 15.84
N GLU A 3 7.16 -13.68 15.05
CA GLU A 3 6.85 -14.17 13.70
C GLU A 3 8.01 -13.98 12.70
N LEU A 4 8.76 -12.88 12.80
CA LEU A 4 9.99 -12.66 12.02
C LEU A 4 11.10 -13.64 12.44
N GLU A 5 11.18 -13.93 13.74
CA GLU A 5 12.16 -14.86 14.30
C GLU A 5 11.85 -16.32 13.91
N LYS A 6 10.58 -16.68 13.75
CA LYS A 6 10.14 -18.02 13.35
C LYS A 6 10.18 -18.28 11.84
N LEU A 7 9.95 -17.26 11.01
CA LEU A 7 9.82 -17.40 9.55
C LEU A 7 11.13 -17.24 8.77
N ASP A 8 12.24 -16.91 9.44
CA ASP A 8 13.57 -16.66 8.85
C ASP A 8 13.56 -15.90 7.51
N CYS A 9 12.95 -14.72 7.51
CA CYS A 9 12.88 -13.85 6.33
C CYS A 9 13.25 -12.41 6.66
N ASP A 10 13.70 -11.67 5.65
CA ASP A 10 14.08 -10.26 5.81
C ASP A 10 12.86 -9.34 5.98
N ALA A 11 11.73 -9.70 5.36
CA ALA A 11 10.48 -8.98 5.48
C ALA A 11 9.25 -9.90 5.43
N VAL A 12 8.22 -9.54 6.18
CA VAL A 12 6.94 -10.26 6.25
C VAL A 12 5.80 -9.34 5.82
N LEU A 13 5.10 -9.76 4.77
CA LEU A 13 3.78 -9.24 4.44
C LEU A 13 2.78 -9.84 5.41
N ILE A 14 2.14 -8.98 6.19
CA ILE A 14 1.05 -9.40 7.06
C ILE A 14 -0.25 -8.98 6.37
N PRO A 15 -1.11 -9.94 5.95
CA PRO A 15 -2.42 -9.63 5.42
C PRO A 15 -3.21 -8.72 6.37
N GLU A 16 -3.97 -7.80 5.79
CA GLU A 16 -4.79 -6.85 6.55
C GLU A 16 -6.27 -7.10 6.26
N LYS A 17 -7.12 -6.88 7.27
CA LYS A 17 -8.57 -6.87 7.14
C LYS A 17 -9.19 -5.74 7.94
N SER A 18 -10.40 -5.33 7.58
CA SER A 18 -11.18 -4.39 8.37
C SER A 18 -11.68 -5.05 9.65
N ALA A 19 -11.46 -4.40 10.80
CA ALA A 19 -12.10 -4.73 12.07
C ALA A 19 -13.61 -4.41 12.01
N ASN A 20 -13.98 -3.36 11.29
CA ASN A 20 -15.35 -2.87 11.14
C ASN A 20 -15.92 -3.16 9.75
N ARG A 21 -17.23 -3.45 9.68
CA ARG A 21 -17.90 -3.86 8.42
C ARG A 21 -18.58 -2.71 7.68
N ASN A 22 -18.09 -1.48 7.84
CA ASN A 22 -18.63 -0.31 7.13
C ASN A 22 -18.30 -0.40 5.62
N VAL A 23 -18.93 0.46 4.80
CA VAL A 23 -18.77 0.42 3.34
C VAL A 23 -17.30 0.57 2.92
N VAL A 24 -16.56 1.46 3.58
CA VAL A 24 -15.13 1.70 3.30
C VAL A 24 -14.31 0.46 3.59
N GLY A 25 -14.48 -0.15 4.76
CA GLY A 25 -13.77 -1.35 5.15
C GLY A 25 -14.01 -2.50 4.17
N ARG A 26 -15.27 -2.73 3.78
CA ARG A 26 -15.58 -3.73 2.73
C ARG A 26 -14.88 -3.45 1.41
N LEU A 27 -14.84 -2.19 0.97
CA LEU A 27 -14.14 -1.82 -0.27
C LEU A 27 -12.62 -1.99 -0.14
N LEU A 28 -12.03 -1.57 0.98
CA LEU A 28 -10.61 -1.72 1.26
C LEU A 28 -10.19 -3.18 1.35
N ASP A 29 -11.03 -4.03 1.94
CA ASP A 29 -10.78 -5.48 2.01
C ASP A 29 -10.72 -6.12 0.62
N LEU A 30 -11.55 -5.69 -0.33
CA LEU A 30 -11.45 -6.16 -1.73
C LEU A 30 -10.08 -5.84 -2.34
N GLN A 31 -9.55 -4.64 -2.06
CA GLN A 31 -8.23 -4.23 -2.53
C GLN A 31 -7.11 -5.01 -1.81
N ARG A 32 -7.18 -5.14 -0.47
CA ARG A 32 -6.20 -5.88 0.34
C ARG A 32 -6.13 -7.35 -0.06
N ASP A 33 -7.27 -8.01 -0.20
CA ASP A 33 -7.36 -9.42 -0.61
C ASP A 33 -6.78 -9.63 -2.01
N TYR A 34 -7.07 -8.74 -2.95
CA TYR A 34 -6.49 -8.81 -4.30
C TYR A 34 -4.97 -8.68 -4.26
N LEU A 35 -4.44 -7.70 -3.52
CA LEU A 35 -3.01 -7.45 -3.41
C LEU A 35 -2.26 -8.63 -2.78
N VAL A 36 -2.81 -9.25 -1.72
CA VAL A 36 -2.22 -10.44 -1.10
C VAL A 36 -2.21 -11.62 -2.09
N ARG A 37 -3.31 -11.85 -2.82
CA ARG A 37 -3.36 -12.89 -3.87
C ARG A 37 -2.36 -12.62 -4.97
N TYR A 38 -2.24 -11.37 -5.40
CA TYR A 38 -1.30 -10.97 -6.44
C TYR A 38 0.15 -11.28 -6.04
N VAL A 39 0.57 -10.91 -4.83
CA VAL A 39 1.92 -11.25 -4.33
C VAL A 39 2.13 -12.75 -4.21
N LYS A 40 1.13 -13.52 -3.75
CA LYS A 40 1.23 -14.98 -3.67
C LYS A 40 1.52 -15.63 -5.02
N VAL A 41 0.95 -15.09 -6.09
CA VAL A 41 1.06 -15.65 -7.44
C VAL A 41 2.30 -15.13 -8.18
N LYS A 42 2.58 -13.83 -8.09
CA LYS A 42 3.62 -13.16 -8.88
C LYS A 42 4.93 -12.91 -8.13
N GLY A 43 4.93 -13.13 -6.82
CA GLY A 43 6.06 -12.82 -5.94
C GLY A 43 6.13 -11.34 -5.53
N PHE A 44 7.13 -11.05 -4.70
CA PHE A 44 7.41 -9.69 -4.23
C PHE A 44 8.15 -8.88 -5.30
N SER A 45 7.83 -7.60 -5.39
CA SER A 45 8.46 -6.68 -6.34
C SER A 45 8.44 -5.27 -5.75
N PRO A 46 9.46 -4.44 -6.04
CA PRO A 46 9.53 -3.06 -5.54
C PRO A 46 8.41 -2.18 -6.11
N TYR A 47 7.68 -2.68 -7.12
CA TYR A 47 6.58 -1.97 -7.77
C TYR A 47 5.20 -2.55 -7.43
N VAL A 48 5.09 -3.35 -6.38
CA VAL A 48 3.83 -3.89 -5.89
C VAL A 48 3.36 -3.08 -4.68
N VAL A 49 2.06 -2.78 -4.63
CA VAL A 49 1.44 -1.95 -3.57
C VAL A 49 1.28 -2.72 -2.24
N ALA A 50 1.44 -4.04 -2.25
CA ALA A 50 1.43 -4.87 -1.05
C ALA A 50 2.76 -4.75 -0.30
N VAL A 51 2.84 -3.77 0.60
CA VAL A 51 4.05 -3.46 1.38
C VAL A 51 4.15 -4.37 2.60
N PRO A 52 5.31 -5.03 2.84
CA PRO A 52 5.55 -5.74 4.09
C PRO A 52 5.40 -4.84 5.31
N ARG A 53 4.86 -5.38 6.41
CA ARG A 53 4.65 -4.62 7.66
C ARG A 53 5.72 -4.86 8.70
N CYS A 54 6.50 -5.92 8.52
CA CYS A 54 7.54 -6.33 9.45
C CYS A 54 8.85 -6.52 8.66
N PHE A 55 9.94 -5.96 9.17
CA PHE A 55 11.27 -6.03 8.57
C PHE A 55 12.31 -6.37 9.63
N LYS A 56 13.34 -7.13 9.27
CA LYS A 56 14.54 -7.29 10.09
C LYS A 56 15.23 -5.92 10.26
N ARG A 57 15.48 -5.53 11.51
CA ARG A 57 15.96 -4.18 11.87
C ARG A 57 17.22 -3.80 11.11
N GLU A 58 18.18 -4.73 11.02
CA GLU A 58 19.45 -4.58 10.35
C GLU A 58 19.33 -4.25 8.86
N LYS A 59 18.22 -4.63 8.21
CA LYS A 59 17.95 -4.30 6.80
C LYS A 59 17.49 -2.87 6.59
N LEU A 60 16.96 -2.25 7.64
CA LEU A 60 16.47 -0.86 7.60
C LEU A 60 17.55 0.16 7.98
N LEU A 61 18.62 -0.25 8.67
CA LEU A 61 19.64 0.67 9.21
C LEU A 61 20.40 1.48 8.15
N ASN A 62 20.43 1.00 6.90
CA ASN A 62 21.17 1.65 5.80
C ASN A 62 20.25 2.43 4.84
N ILE A 63 18.95 2.51 5.10
CA ILE A 63 18.02 3.23 4.23
C ILE A 63 18.09 4.71 4.58
N ASN A 64 18.55 5.53 3.63
CA ASN A 64 18.60 6.97 3.79
C ASN A 64 17.24 7.59 3.40
N VAL A 65 16.40 7.87 4.39
CA VAL A 65 15.02 8.38 4.20
C VAL A 65 14.95 9.92 4.16
N LYS A 66 16.08 10.62 3.94
CA LYS A 66 16.05 12.10 3.93
C LYS A 66 15.21 12.62 2.77
N ASP A 67 14.25 13.49 3.10
CA ASP A 67 13.40 14.26 2.18
C ASP A 67 12.57 13.45 1.18
N LEU A 68 11.72 12.53 1.68
CA LEU A 68 10.72 11.87 0.82
C LEU A 68 9.76 12.86 0.15
N ASN A 69 9.35 13.92 0.88
CA ASN A 69 8.33 14.88 0.44
C ASN A 69 7.12 14.19 -0.24
N VAL A 70 6.73 13.02 0.27
CA VAL A 70 5.64 12.18 -0.26
C VAL A 70 4.49 12.19 0.73
N VAL A 71 3.33 12.71 0.31
CA VAL A 71 2.12 12.74 1.15
C VAL A 71 1.27 11.48 0.96
N SER A 72 1.40 10.80 -0.18
CA SER A 72 0.65 9.58 -0.52
C SER A 72 1.59 8.47 -0.97
N HIS A 73 1.38 7.23 -0.48
CA HIS A 73 2.25 6.07 -0.76
C HIS A 73 3.63 6.11 -0.07
N GLU A 74 3.75 6.83 1.04
CA GLU A 74 4.99 6.89 1.87
C GLU A 74 5.53 5.47 2.17
N ASP A 75 4.68 4.57 2.66
CA ASP A 75 5.04 3.17 2.92
C ASP A 75 5.63 2.46 1.69
N SER A 76 5.05 2.70 0.51
CA SER A 76 5.52 2.08 -0.74
C SER A 76 6.85 2.65 -1.19
N VAL A 77 7.10 3.94 -0.94
CA VAL A 77 8.40 4.56 -1.23
C VAL A 77 9.47 4.04 -0.28
N LEU A 78 9.18 3.98 1.02
CA LEU A 78 10.07 3.38 2.02
C LEU A 78 10.40 1.93 1.66
N TYR A 79 9.39 1.17 1.27
CA TYR A 79 9.57 -0.20 0.80
C TYR A 79 10.44 -0.29 -0.44
N TYR A 80 10.24 0.58 -1.43
CA TYR A 80 11.05 0.63 -2.64
C TYR A 80 12.53 0.87 -2.31
N GLU A 81 12.82 1.83 -1.44
CA GLU A 81 14.19 2.12 -1.00
C GLU A 81 14.80 0.94 -0.21
N ALA A 82 13.97 0.26 0.60
CA ALA A 82 14.37 -0.94 1.33
C ALA A 82 14.61 -2.15 0.42
N PHE A 83 13.91 -2.25 -0.71
CA PHE A 83 13.72 -3.52 -1.42
C PHE A 83 15.05 -4.20 -1.78
N ASN A 84 16.05 -3.43 -2.20
CA ASN A 84 17.35 -3.97 -2.62
C ASN A 84 18.17 -4.58 -1.46
N SER A 85 17.89 -4.21 -0.21
CA SER A 85 18.56 -4.80 0.96
C SER A 85 17.88 -6.09 1.46
N LEU A 86 16.66 -6.36 0.98
CA LEU A 86 15.83 -7.50 1.34
C LEU A 86 16.06 -8.65 0.34
N LYS A 87 16.44 -9.82 0.85
CA LYS A 87 16.73 -11.01 0.04
C LYS A 87 15.65 -12.08 0.13
N SER A 88 14.87 -12.07 1.20
CA SER A 88 13.83 -13.05 1.46
C SER A 88 12.57 -12.40 2.00
N PHE A 89 11.43 -12.89 1.51
CA PHE A 89 10.12 -12.37 1.86
C PHE A 89 9.20 -13.53 2.23
N CYS A 90 8.39 -13.32 3.27
CA CYS A 90 7.34 -14.26 3.63
C CYS A 90 5.98 -13.57 3.71
N ILE A 91 4.93 -14.37 3.69
CA ILE A 91 3.57 -13.94 3.96
C ILE A 91 3.14 -14.61 5.25
N SER A 92 2.72 -13.80 6.20
CA SER A 92 2.18 -14.24 7.48
C SER A 92 0.87 -15.02 7.30
N ASN A 93 0.64 -16.00 8.18
CA ASN A 93 -0.67 -16.63 8.35
C ASN A 93 -1.58 -15.84 9.30
N HIS A 94 -1.02 -14.92 10.07
CA HIS A 94 -1.77 -13.98 10.89
C HIS A 94 -2.34 -12.85 10.05
N VAL A 95 -3.33 -12.14 10.62
CA VAL A 95 -4.02 -11.04 9.97
C VAL A 95 -4.06 -9.86 10.93
N ILE A 96 -3.70 -8.67 10.46
CA ILE A 96 -3.90 -7.42 11.19
C ILE A 96 -5.31 -6.90 10.92
N PHE A 97 -6.02 -6.52 11.98
CA PHE A 97 -7.33 -5.90 11.87
C PHE A 97 -7.20 -4.38 12.02
N ASN A 98 -7.55 -3.64 10.97
CA ASN A 98 -7.53 -2.19 10.95
C ASN A 98 -8.92 -1.63 11.24
N GLU A 99 -9.01 -0.59 12.06
CA GLU A 99 -10.22 0.21 12.17
C GLU A 99 -10.29 1.20 11.00
N ASP A 100 -11.08 0.87 9.98
CA ASP A 100 -11.17 1.70 8.79
C ASP A 100 -12.11 2.90 9.00
N PRO A 101 -11.77 4.08 8.45
CA PRO A 101 -12.53 5.30 8.70
C PRO A 101 -13.95 5.20 8.12
N PRO A 102 -14.92 5.92 8.70
CA PRO A 102 -16.22 6.13 8.08
C PRO A 102 -16.10 6.74 6.67
N PHE A 103 -17.14 6.54 5.83
CA PHE A 103 -17.13 6.98 4.43
C PHE A 103 -16.81 8.46 4.22
N PHE A 104 -17.42 9.36 4.99
CA PHE A 104 -17.16 10.79 4.84
C PHE A 104 -15.74 11.19 5.28
N GLU A 105 -15.23 10.57 6.34
CA GLU A 105 -13.86 10.80 6.79
C GLU A 105 -12.84 10.29 5.77
N PHE A 106 -13.13 9.13 5.18
CA PHE A 106 -12.38 8.57 4.06
C PHE A 106 -12.32 9.56 2.89
N LEU A 107 -13.47 10.08 2.42
CA LEU A 107 -13.48 11.08 1.33
C LEU A 107 -12.72 12.37 1.71
N LYS A 108 -12.92 12.88 2.93
CA LYS A 108 -12.25 14.08 3.44
C LYS A 108 -10.73 13.91 3.47
N LYS A 109 -10.23 12.72 3.81
CA LYS A 109 -8.80 12.39 3.77
C LYS A 109 -8.23 12.54 2.36
N TYR A 110 -8.87 11.97 1.35
CA TYR A 110 -8.39 12.08 -0.03
C TYR A 110 -8.51 13.48 -0.62
N TYR A 111 -9.53 14.24 -0.23
CA TYR A 111 -9.61 15.66 -0.56
C TYR A 111 -8.41 16.44 -0.02
N LYS A 112 -8.05 16.23 1.26
CA LYS A 112 -6.86 16.86 1.85
C LYS A 112 -5.58 16.48 1.10
N TYR A 113 -5.45 15.21 0.69
CA TYR A 113 -4.31 14.77 -0.10
C TYR A 113 -4.22 15.52 -1.43
N GLY A 114 -5.33 15.64 -2.17
CA GLY A 114 -5.39 16.43 -3.40
C GLY A 114 -4.88 17.86 -3.20
N LYS A 115 -5.40 18.54 -2.16
CA LYS A 115 -5.00 19.91 -1.79
C LYS A 115 -3.51 20.05 -1.43
N SER A 116 -2.92 19.03 -0.80
CA SER A 116 -1.51 19.06 -0.37
C SER A 116 -0.49 18.68 -1.47
N THR A 117 -0.94 18.24 -2.66
CA THR A 117 -0.04 17.74 -3.72
C THR A 117 0.61 18.89 -4.53
N THR A 118 1.09 19.94 -3.86
CA THR A 118 1.61 21.15 -4.52
C THR A 118 3.12 21.16 -4.74
N LYS A 119 3.87 20.22 -4.14
CA LYS A 119 5.32 20.12 -4.31
C LYS A 119 5.69 18.83 -5.05
N PRO A 120 6.51 18.89 -6.11
CA PRO A 120 7.00 17.70 -6.78
C PRO A 120 7.85 16.87 -5.81
N SER A 121 7.65 15.55 -5.82
CA SER A 121 8.50 14.60 -5.10
C SER A 121 9.53 13.99 -6.06
N PRO A 122 10.78 13.74 -5.64
CA PRO A 122 11.72 12.93 -6.42
C PRO A 122 11.18 11.52 -6.74
N HIS A 123 10.16 11.05 -6.02
CA HIS A 123 9.51 9.75 -6.20
C HIS A 123 8.22 9.79 -7.02
N ASP A 124 7.86 10.93 -7.63
CA ASP A 124 6.63 11.05 -8.44
C ASP A 124 6.58 10.00 -9.59
N TRP A 125 7.73 9.69 -10.18
CA TRP A 125 7.83 8.66 -11.22
C TRP A 125 7.49 7.25 -10.69
N LEU A 126 7.88 6.95 -9.44
CA LEU A 126 7.60 5.69 -8.77
C LEU A 126 6.13 5.61 -8.40
N ILE A 127 5.55 6.67 -7.85
CA ILE A 127 4.12 6.75 -7.54
C ILE A 127 3.30 6.53 -8.82
N SER A 128 3.65 7.21 -9.91
CA SER A 128 2.99 7.01 -11.21
C SER A 128 3.12 5.56 -11.70
N LYS A 129 4.29 4.93 -11.51
CA LYS A 129 4.51 3.52 -11.86
C LYS A 129 3.68 2.58 -11.00
N LEU A 130 3.59 2.81 -9.69
CA LEU A 130 2.77 2.02 -8.75
C LEU A 130 1.28 2.12 -9.09
N ASP A 131 0.79 3.32 -9.37
CA ASP A 131 -0.61 3.53 -9.78
C ASP A 131 -0.90 2.91 -11.14
N LYS A 132 0.02 3.00 -12.12
CA LYS A 132 -0.10 2.31 -13.43
C LYS A 132 -0.06 0.79 -13.29
N ASN A 133 0.75 0.30 -12.37
CA ASN A 133 0.88 -1.13 -12.09
C ASN A 133 -0.28 -1.68 -11.25
N ARG A 134 -1.30 -0.87 -10.92
CA ARG A 134 -2.56 -1.41 -10.44
C ARG A 134 -3.22 -2.18 -11.56
N VAL A 135 -2.98 -3.48 -11.54
CA VAL A 135 -3.57 -4.43 -12.48
C VAL A 135 -5.07 -4.51 -12.19
N ILE A 136 -5.89 -4.14 -13.17
CA ILE A 136 -7.36 -4.26 -13.12
C ILE A 136 -7.77 -5.73 -13.22
N TYR A 137 -7.07 -6.50 -14.05
CA TYR A 137 -7.30 -7.91 -14.24
C TYR A 137 -6.00 -8.62 -14.59
N ASP A 138 -5.69 -9.69 -13.85
CA ASP A 138 -4.59 -10.61 -14.17
C ASP A 138 -5.18 -12.01 -14.37
N ARG A 139 -4.72 -12.74 -15.38
CA ARG A 139 -5.26 -14.07 -15.70
C ARG A 139 -5.07 -15.07 -14.57
N ASP A 140 -3.97 -14.97 -13.82
CA ASP A 140 -3.62 -15.92 -12.76
C ASP A 140 -4.20 -15.51 -11.39
N VAL A 141 -4.67 -14.27 -11.24
CA VAL A 141 -5.16 -13.71 -9.97
C VAL A 141 -6.66 -13.41 -10.00
N GLY A 142 -7.21 -13.07 -11.17
CA GLY A 142 -8.59 -12.67 -11.38
C GLY A 142 -8.80 -11.15 -11.44
N PHE A 143 -10.05 -10.72 -11.28
CA PHE A 143 -10.43 -9.31 -11.35
C PHE A 143 -10.14 -8.56 -10.04
N ASN A 144 -9.55 -7.38 -10.16
CA ASN A 144 -9.27 -6.48 -9.06
C ASN A 144 -10.48 -5.59 -8.75
N TRP A 145 -11.38 -6.10 -7.94
CA TRP A 145 -12.51 -5.31 -7.42
C TRP A 145 -12.08 -4.11 -6.56
N GLY A 146 -10.82 -4.07 -6.12
CA GLY A 146 -10.22 -2.92 -5.45
C GLY A 146 -10.19 -1.65 -6.32
N ILE A 147 -10.40 -1.74 -7.63
CA ILE A 147 -10.55 -0.57 -8.51
C ILE A 147 -11.69 0.35 -8.08
N LEU A 148 -12.73 -0.18 -7.42
CA LEU A 148 -13.83 0.62 -6.87
C LEU A 148 -13.34 1.60 -5.81
N VAL A 149 -12.36 1.21 -4.99
CA VAL A 149 -11.71 2.10 -4.01
C VAL A 149 -11.06 3.27 -4.73
N ASP A 150 -10.37 2.99 -5.83
CA ASP A 150 -9.64 4.01 -6.59
C ASP A 150 -10.58 5.01 -7.27
N LEU A 151 -11.73 4.55 -7.77
CA LEU A 151 -12.78 5.43 -8.30
C LEU A 151 -13.39 6.32 -7.20
N VAL A 152 -13.73 5.73 -6.06
CA VAL A 152 -14.34 6.44 -4.92
C VAL A 152 -13.40 7.52 -4.36
N LYS A 153 -12.09 7.23 -4.29
CA LYS A 153 -11.09 8.17 -3.78
C LYS A 153 -10.64 9.20 -4.81
N GLY A 154 -10.74 8.88 -6.11
CA GLY A 154 -10.29 9.75 -7.19
C GLY A 154 -11.07 11.07 -7.27
N ILE A 155 -12.39 11.02 -7.07
CA ILE A 155 -13.26 12.21 -7.09
C ILE A 155 -12.84 13.25 -6.02
N PRO A 156 -12.82 12.93 -4.70
CA PRO A 156 -12.44 13.91 -3.69
C PRO A 156 -10.98 14.37 -3.86
N TYR A 157 -10.07 13.49 -4.29
CA TYR A 157 -8.68 13.87 -4.56
C TYR A 157 -8.58 14.93 -5.68
N LEU A 158 -9.26 14.72 -6.81
CA LEU A 158 -9.28 15.69 -7.91
C LEU A 158 -9.92 17.01 -7.49
N LEU A 159 -11.03 16.96 -6.74
CA LEU A 159 -11.66 18.17 -6.19
C LEU A 159 -10.68 18.94 -5.30
N GLY A 160 -9.95 18.25 -4.42
CA GLY A 160 -8.93 18.87 -3.57
C GLY A 160 -7.79 19.49 -4.37
N LYS A 161 -7.39 18.88 -5.48
CA LYS A 161 -6.33 19.40 -6.35
C LYS A 161 -6.76 20.62 -7.16
N VAL A 162 -8.03 20.69 -7.59
CA VAL A 162 -8.55 21.79 -8.43
C VAL A 162 -9.03 22.98 -7.60
N PHE A 163 -9.66 22.74 -6.45
CA PHE A 163 -10.32 23.77 -5.65
C PHE A 163 -9.65 24.07 -4.30
N GLY A 164 -8.65 23.28 -3.89
CA GLY A 164 -8.03 23.34 -2.56
C GLY A 164 -6.81 24.25 -2.49
#